data_AF-A0A523X6X7-F1
#
_entry.id   AF-A0A523X6X7-F1
#
_cell.length_a   1.000
_cell.length_b   1.000
_cell.length_c   1.000
_cell.angle_alpha   90.00
_cell.angle_beta   90.00
_cell.angle_gamma   90.00
#
_symmetry.space_group_name_H-M   'P 1'
#
loop_
_entity.id
_entity.type
_entity.pdbx_description
1 polymer ?
#
loop_
_entity_poly.entity_id
_entity_poly.type
_entity_poly.pdbx_seq_one_letter_code
_entity_poly.pdbx_strand_id
1 'polypeptide(L)'
;MMSTKRRKILIMGAAGRDFHNFNTYYRTNESYEVVAFTATQIPDIVDRKYPAELSGELYPNGIPIYDESELVEIIKKYDVDEVVFSYSDVTHQYVMHKASLINACGAAFSLLGTKGTMIKSTKPLISVCAVRTGSGKSQTSRKIVQLLHDAGKKVVAIRHPMPYGDLVKQAVQRFAEYSDLDKHETTIEEREEYEPYIDKGLVIYSGVDYEAILREAEKEADVILWDGGNNDFSFYQPDLQIVIADPHRVGHETSYHPGETTLNLADVVVV
;
A
#
# COMPACT_ATOMS: atom_id res chain seq x y z
N MET A 1 22.55 -30.91 -0.93
CA MET A 1 22.40 -29.55 -0.39
C MET A 1 21.38 -29.65 0.74
N MET A 2 21.76 -29.31 1.97
CA MET A 2 20.77 -29.20 3.05
C MET A 2 19.80 -28.08 2.64
N SER A 3 18.55 -28.45 2.36
CA SER A 3 17.47 -27.49 2.19
C SER A 3 17.37 -26.69 3.49
N THR A 4 17.85 -25.45 3.47
CA THR A 4 17.57 -24.50 4.54
C THR A 4 16.06 -24.27 4.52
N LYS A 5 15.35 -24.76 5.55
CA LYS A 5 13.90 -24.56 5.71
C LYS A 5 13.62 -23.06 5.53
N ARG A 6 12.85 -22.69 4.51
CA ARG A 6 12.41 -21.31 4.31
C ARG A 6 11.54 -20.92 5.51
N ARG A 7 11.69 -19.69 5.98
CA ARG A 7 10.88 -19.18 7.09
C ARG A 7 9.47 -18.89 6.58
N LYS A 8 8.46 -19.50 7.18
CA LYS A 8 7.06 -19.40 6.77
C LYS A 8 6.43 -18.13 7.30
N ILE A 9 5.93 -17.32 6.38
CA ILE A 9 5.40 -15.99 6.64
C ILE A 9 3.90 -15.96 6.37
N LEU A 10 3.14 -15.40 7.29
CA LEU A 10 1.75 -15.00 7.08
C LEU A 10 1.70 -13.48 7.06
N ILE A 11 1.11 -12.87 6.03
CA ILE A 11 0.98 -11.41 5.96
C ILE A 11 -0.47 -11.05 6.23
N MET A 12 -0.72 -10.28 7.29
CA MET A 12 -2.08 -9.81 7.62
C MET A 12 -2.26 -8.35 7.18
N GLY A 13 -3.34 -8.06 6.46
CA GLY A 13 -3.61 -6.72 5.93
C GLY A 13 -5.00 -6.60 5.31
N ALA A 14 -5.21 -5.56 4.52
CA ALA A 14 -6.51 -5.25 3.93
C ALA A 14 -6.40 -4.96 2.42
N ALA A 15 -5.63 -5.78 1.69
CA ALA A 15 -5.44 -5.66 0.25
C ALA A 15 -4.90 -4.27 -0.15
N GLY A 16 -3.68 -3.97 0.29
CA GLY A 16 -2.95 -2.75 0.01
C GLY A 16 -1.49 -2.91 0.40
N ARG A 17 -1.14 -2.48 1.61
CA ARG A 17 0.23 -2.58 2.14
C ARG A 17 0.72 -4.02 2.28
N ASP A 18 -0.15 -4.99 2.53
CA ASP A 18 0.20 -6.42 2.54
C ASP A 18 0.74 -6.90 1.18
N PHE A 19 0.03 -6.62 0.09
CA PHE A 19 0.50 -6.95 -1.27
C PHE A 19 1.77 -6.19 -1.64
N HIS A 20 1.84 -4.91 -1.26
CA HIS A 20 3.06 -4.12 -1.46
C HIS A 20 4.27 -4.69 -0.71
N ASN A 21 4.10 -5.03 0.57
CA ASN A 21 5.13 -5.66 1.40
C ASN A 21 5.56 -7.01 0.79
N PHE A 22 4.61 -7.81 0.31
CA PHE A 22 4.92 -9.03 -0.41
C PHE A 22 5.79 -8.76 -1.65
N ASN A 23 5.32 -7.88 -2.55
CA ASN A 23 5.98 -7.59 -3.81
C ASN A 23 7.40 -7.04 -3.66
N THR A 24 7.62 -6.21 -2.64
CA THR A 24 8.88 -5.50 -2.43
C THR A 24 9.87 -6.27 -1.56
N TYR A 25 9.40 -7.01 -0.55
CA TYR A 25 10.28 -7.62 0.45
C TYR A 25 10.39 -9.14 0.33
N TYR A 26 9.30 -9.83 -0.07
CA TYR A 26 9.21 -11.30 0.00
C TYR A 26 9.22 -12.01 -1.36
N ARG A 27 8.65 -11.39 -2.41
CA ARG A 27 8.33 -12.03 -3.71
C ARG A 27 9.47 -12.84 -4.31
N THR A 28 10.70 -12.34 -4.25
CA THR A 28 11.90 -12.96 -4.84
C THR A 28 12.90 -13.48 -3.80
N ASN A 29 12.56 -13.43 -2.51
CA ASN A 29 13.49 -13.78 -1.45
C ASN A 29 13.36 -15.24 -1.03
N GLU A 30 14.31 -16.07 -1.47
CA GLU A 30 14.33 -17.51 -1.20
C GLU A 30 14.47 -17.88 0.28
N SER A 31 14.79 -16.94 1.17
CA SER A 31 14.85 -17.18 2.61
C SER A 31 13.46 -17.34 3.23
N TYR A 32 12.41 -16.88 2.54
CA TYR A 32 11.04 -16.82 3.03
C TYR A 32 10.07 -17.60 2.14
N GLU A 33 8.98 -18.05 2.75
CA GLU A 33 7.83 -18.64 2.08
C GLU A 33 6.56 -17.99 2.62
N VAL A 34 5.93 -17.11 1.84
CA VAL A 34 4.64 -16.51 2.20
C VAL A 34 3.54 -17.53 1.94
N VAL A 35 3.02 -18.12 3.02
CA VAL A 35 2.08 -19.24 2.94
C VAL A 35 0.63 -18.79 2.73
N ALA A 36 0.29 -17.57 3.15
CA ALA A 36 -1.02 -16.98 2.99
C ALA A 36 -1.02 -15.47 3.27
N PHE A 37 -2.11 -14.82 2.84
CA PHE A 37 -2.57 -13.54 3.34
C PHE A 37 -3.82 -13.71 4.22
N THR A 38 -4.12 -12.74 5.07
CA THR A 38 -5.44 -12.62 5.72
C THR A 38 -6.02 -11.23 5.51
N ALA A 39 -7.35 -11.12 5.42
CA ALA A 39 -8.06 -9.85 5.40
C ALA A 39 -9.28 -9.82 6.34
N THR A 40 -9.53 -8.68 7.00
CA THR A 40 -10.71 -8.49 7.89
C THR A 40 -12.04 -8.60 7.16
N GLN A 41 -12.03 -8.20 5.88
CA GLN A 41 -13.08 -8.48 4.93
C GLN A 41 -12.35 -9.02 3.72
N ILE A 42 -12.74 -10.20 3.25
CA ILE A 42 -12.22 -10.71 1.99
C ILE A 42 -12.81 -9.80 0.92
N PRO A 43 -12.02 -8.93 0.27
CA PRO A 43 -12.52 -8.13 -0.82
C PRO A 43 -12.99 -9.09 -1.93
N ASP A 44 -13.81 -8.65 -2.88
CA ASP A 44 -14.25 -9.47 -4.01
C ASP A 44 -13.10 -9.76 -5.01
N ILE A 45 -11.95 -10.19 -4.50
CA ILE A 45 -10.78 -10.65 -5.24
C ILE A 45 -11.10 -12.02 -5.81
N VAL A 46 -10.87 -12.16 -7.12
CA VAL A 46 -11.07 -13.41 -7.86
C VAL A 46 -10.34 -14.56 -7.17
N ASP A 47 -11.07 -15.67 -6.99
CA ASP A 47 -10.59 -16.92 -6.39
C ASP A 47 -9.99 -16.82 -4.98
N ARG A 48 -10.15 -15.67 -4.30
CA ARG A 48 -9.56 -15.39 -2.98
C ARG A 48 -8.06 -15.70 -2.94
N LYS A 49 -7.35 -15.29 -3.99
CA LYS A 49 -5.89 -15.48 -4.12
C LYS A 49 -5.21 -14.22 -4.60
N TYR A 50 -3.99 -14.02 -4.10
CA TYR A 50 -3.04 -13.18 -4.81
C TYR A 50 -2.54 -13.97 -6.04
N PRO A 51 -2.69 -13.45 -7.27
CA PRO A 51 -2.57 -14.24 -8.50
C PRO A 51 -1.11 -14.65 -8.80
N ALA A 52 -0.94 -15.81 -9.42
CA ALA A 52 0.38 -16.35 -9.77
C ALA A 52 1.17 -15.40 -10.69
N GLU A 53 0.46 -14.73 -11.60
CA GLU A 53 0.96 -13.76 -12.57
C GLU A 53 1.68 -12.58 -11.91
N LEU A 54 1.30 -12.22 -10.67
CA LEU A 54 1.95 -11.16 -9.89
C LEU A 54 2.89 -11.70 -8.81
N SER A 55 2.88 -13.02 -8.58
CA SER A 55 3.58 -13.63 -7.45
C SER A 55 5.02 -14.05 -7.76
N GLY A 56 5.43 -14.05 -9.04
CA GLY A 56 6.78 -14.42 -9.46
C GLY A 56 7.08 -15.92 -9.35
N GLU A 57 8.31 -16.31 -9.71
CA GLU A 57 8.69 -17.72 -9.90
C GLU A 57 8.60 -18.59 -8.64
N LEU A 58 8.73 -17.99 -7.44
CA LEU A 58 8.65 -18.72 -6.17
C LEU A 58 7.22 -19.14 -5.81
N TYR A 59 6.20 -18.59 -6.46
CA TYR A 59 4.78 -18.76 -6.11
C TYR A 59 3.92 -19.04 -7.36
N PRO A 60 4.20 -20.13 -8.12
CA PRO A 60 3.55 -20.40 -9.41
C PRO A 60 2.04 -20.69 -9.33
N ASN A 61 1.51 -20.89 -8.11
CA ASN A 61 0.08 -21.16 -7.88
C ASN A 61 -0.65 -19.96 -7.26
N GLY A 62 0.01 -18.81 -7.15
CA GLY A 62 -0.45 -17.69 -6.34
C GLY A 62 -0.42 -18.00 -4.84
N ILE A 63 -0.98 -17.10 -4.04
CA ILE A 63 -0.99 -17.18 -2.57
C ILE A 63 -2.44 -17.06 -2.08
N PRO A 64 -2.93 -17.98 -1.23
CA PRO A 64 -4.30 -17.92 -0.74
C PRO A 64 -4.52 -16.72 0.20
N ILE A 65 -5.72 -16.16 0.14
CA ILE A 65 -6.21 -15.10 1.03
C ILE A 65 -7.34 -15.70 1.88
N TYR A 66 -7.18 -15.66 3.20
CA TYR A 66 -8.16 -16.16 4.16
C TYR A 66 -8.83 -15.02 4.94
N ASP A 67 -9.91 -15.33 5.64
CA ASP A 67 -10.52 -14.40 6.57
C ASP A 67 -9.62 -14.21 7.81
N GLU A 68 -9.52 -12.98 8.33
CA GLU A 68 -8.72 -12.71 9.52
C GLU A 68 -9.23 -13.47 10.77
N SER A 69 -10.53 -13.80 10.82
CA SER A 69 -11.07 -14.60 11.92
C SER A 69 -10.45 -16.00 12.02
N GLU A 70 -9.90 -16.52 10.91
CA GLU A 70 -9.22 -17.81 10.83
C GLU A 70 -7.74 -17.73 11.25
N LEU A 71 -7.22 -16.55 11.64
CA LEU A 71 -5.78 -16.29 11.91
C LEU A 71 -5.11 -17.38 12.77
N VAL A 72 -5.74 -17.76 13.89
CA VAL A 72 -5.19 -18.77 14.81
C VAL A 72 -5.13 -20.16 14.17
N GLU A 73 -6.12 -20.51 13.37
CA GLU A 73 -6.19 -21.80 12.68
C GLU A 73 -5.15 -21.86 11.57
N ILE A 74 -4.98 -20.77 10.80
CA ILE A 74 -3.98 -20.64 9.75
C ILE A 74 -2.57 -20.78 10.32
N ILE A 75 -2.25 -20.07 11.41
CA ILE A 75 -0.93 -20.16 12.05
C ILE A 75 -0.58 -21.61 12.39
N LYS A 76 -1.53 -22.35 12.97
CA LYS A 76 -1.35 -23.76 13.33
C LYS A 76 -1.30 -24.68 12.11
N LYS A 77 -2.20 -24.49 11.15
CA LYS A 77 -2.33 -25.31 9.93
C LYS A 77 -1.06 -25.26 9.10
N TYR A 78 -0.48 -24.07 8.95
CA TYR A 78 0.71 -23.86 8.12
C TYR A 78 2.03 -23.96 8.88
N ASP A 79 2.03 -24.08 10.21
CA ASP A 79 3.25 -24.01 11.05
C ASP A 79 3.99 -22.70 10.78
N VAL A 80 3.29 -21.57 10.92
CA VAL A 80 3.80 -20.22 10.59
C VAL A 80 4.89 -19.80 11.58
N ASP A 81 6.05 -19.38 11.06
CA ASP A 81 7.17 -18.91 11.88
C ASP A 81 7.03 -17.42 12.24
N GLU A 82 6.41 -16.61 11.39
CA GLU A 82 6.25 -15.16 11.58
C GLU A 82 4.98 -14.63 10.91
N VAL A 83 4.26 -13.76 11.63
CA VAL A 83 3.14 -12.98 11.11
C VAL A 83 3.55 -11.52 10.96
N VAL A 84 3.42 -11.00 9.75
CA VAL A 84 3.77 -9.63 9.38
C VAL A 84 2.51 -8.79 9.37
N PHE A 85 2.45 -7.78 10.23
CA PHE A 85 1.31 -6.89 10.31
C PHE A 85 1.42 -5.73 9.32
N SER A 86 0.45 -5.65 8.42
CA SER A 86 0.41 -4.69 7.30
C SER A 86 -0.91 -3.89 7.23
N TYR A 87 -1.68 -3.82 8.31
CA TYR A 87 -2.83 -2.92 8.37
C TYR A 87 -2.41 -1.47 8.64
N SER A 88 -3.32 -0.56 8.30
CA SER A 88 -3.24 0.87 8.60
C SER A 88 -4.58 1.39 9.15
N ASP A 89 -4.55 2.60 9.68
CA ASP A 89 -5.65 3.34 10.34
C ASP A 89 -6.27 2.62 11.53
N VAL A 90 -5.42 1.92 12.28
CA VAL A 90 -5.77 1.22 13.53
C VAL A 90 -5.07 1.83 14.73
N THR A 91 -5.59 1.62 15.94
CA THR A 91 -4.92 2.11 17.15
C THR A 91 -3.66 1.31 17.47
N HIS A 92 -2.69 1.91 18.16
CA HIS A 92 -1.53 1.17 18.69
C HIS A 92 -1.94 0.01 19.61
N GLN A 93 -3.04 0.18 20.36
CA GLN A 93 -3.61 -0.90 21.18
C GLN A 93 -4.05 -2.10 20.34
N TYR A 94 -4.72 -1.88 19.20
CA TYR A 94 -5.11 -2.97 18.29
C TYR A 94 -3.90 -3.76 17.79
N VAL A 95 -2.83 -3.07 17.37
CA VAL A 95 -1.58 -3.69 16.94
C VAL A 95 -1.01 -4.59 18.05
N MET A 96 -0.95 -4.08 19.29
CA MET A 96 -0.40 -4.83 20.43
C MET A 96 -1.29 -6.00 20.87
N HIS A 97 -2.60 -5.90 20.72
CA HIS A 97 -3.50 -7.03 20.94
C HIS A 97 -3.26 -8.15 19.91
N LYS A 98 -3.09 -7.82 18.63
CA LYS A 98 -2.74 -8.81 17.59
C LYS A 98 -1.37 -9.44 17.84
N ALA A 99 -0.36 -8.64 18.20
CA ALA A 99 0.96 -9.14 18.55
C ALA A 99 0.91 -10.16 19.70
N SER A 100 0.14 -9.86 20.75
CA SER A 100 -0.02 -10.76 21.91
C SER A 100 -0.68 -12.08 21.53
N LEU A 101 -1.73 -12.04 20.68
CA LEU A 101 -2.41 -13.22 20.17
C LEU A 101 -1.46 -14.10 19.32
N ILE A 102 -0.73 -13.48 18.40
CA ILE A 102 0.21 -14.17 17.50
C ILE A 102 1.33 -14.86 18.28
N ASN A 103 1.91 -14.15 19.25
CA ASN A 103 2.94 -14.72 20.13
C ASN A 103 2.39 -15.90 20.95
N ALA A 104 1.14 -15.85 21.42
CA ALA A 104 0.51 -16.95 22.14
C ALA A 104 0.30 -18.20 21.25
N CYS A 105 0.22 -18.03 19.93
CA CYS A 105 0.21 -19.13 18.96
C CYS A 105 1.61 -19.68 18.64
N GLY A 106 2.69 -19.06 19.13
CA GLY A 106 4.08 -19.49 18.94
C GLY A 106 4.79 -18.87 17.74
N ALA A 107 4.10 -18.09 16.91
CA ALA A 107 4.71 -17.36 15.79
C ALA A 107 5.30 -16.03 16.25
N ALA A 108 6.35 -15.55 15.58
CA ALA A 108 6.85 -14.19 15.80
C ALA A 108 5.88 -13.15 15.23
N PHE A 109 5.84 -11.96 15.82
CA PHE A 109 5.14 -10.80 15.29
C PHE A 109 6.15 -9.77 14.76
N SER A 110 5.90 -9.19 13.59
CA SER A 110 6.74 -8.13 13.05
C SER A 110 5.98 -7.02 12.33
N LEU A 111 6.66 -5.88 12.24
CA LEU A 111 6.29 -4.71 11.45
C LEU A 111 7.43 -4.41 10.49
N LEU A 112 7.16 -4.42 9.18
CA LEU A 112 8.17 -4.02 8.20
C LEU A 112 8.35 -2.50 8.21
N GLY A 113 9.62 -2.09 8.26
CA GLY A 113 10.04 -0.69 8.18
C GLY A 113 10.30 -0.23 6.74
N THR A 114 10.54 1.08 6.60
CA THR A 114 10.68 1.77 5.30
C THR A 114 11.84 1.28 4.44
N LYS A 115 12.98 0.92 5.06
CA LYS A 115 14.20 0.49 4.35
C LYS A 115 13.97 -0.67 3.37
N GLY A 116 13.07 -1.58 3.71
CA GLY A 116 12.75 -2.76 2.88
C GLY A 116 11.47 -2.63 2.06
N THR A 117 10.73 -1.52 2.21
CA THR A 117 9.36 -1.38 1.68
C THR A 117 9.16 -0.09 0.91
N MET A 118 10.18 0.75 0.72
CA MET A 118 10.11 1.94 -0.14
C MET A 118 10.83 1.69 -1.46
N ILE A 119 10.13 1.87 -2.58
CA ILE A 119 10.71 1.78 -3.92
C ILE A 119 11.31 3.15 -4.28
N LYS A 120 12.56 3.16 -4.77
CA LYS A 120 13.24 4.39 -5.16
C LYS A 120 12.86 4.83 -6.57
N SER A 121 12.52 6.12 -6.70
CA SER A 121 12.30 6.74 -8.02
C SER A 121 13.58 7.29 -8.63
N THR A 122 13.61 7.35 -9.96
CA THR A 122 14.58 8.07 -10.79
C THR A 122 14.16 9.52 -11.04
N LYS A 123 12.93 9.90 -10.70
CA LYS A 123 12.40 11.27 -10.77
C LYS A 123 12.27 11.85 -9.35
N PRO A 124 12.28 13.19 -9.21
CA PRO A 124 11.87 13.83 -7.97
C PRO A 124 10.49 13.34 -7.54
N LEU A 125 10.36 12.90 -6.29
CA LEU A 125 9.14 12.35 -5.72
C LEU A 125 8.70 13.11 -4.48
N ILE A 126 7.47 13.63 -4.52
CA ILE A 126 6.81 14.26 -3.38
C ILE A 126 5.75 13.30 -2.86
N SER A 127 5.77 13.02 -1.57
CA SER A 127 4.80 12.16 -0.90
C SER A 127 3.87 12.97 -0.01
N VAL A 128 2.57 12.71 -0.12
CA VAL A 128 1.54 13.29 0.74
C VAL A 128 0.87 12.17 1.54
N CYS A 129 1.20 12.07 2.82
CA CYS A 129 0.63 11.11 3.75
C CYS A 129 -0.14 11.85 4.87
N ALA A 130 -0.72 11.11 5.81
CA ALA A 130 -1.42 11.70 6.96
C ALA A 130 -1.27 10.83 8.19
N VAL A 131 -1.47 11.44 9.36
CA VAL A 131 -1.51 10.71 10.63
C VAL A 131 -2.80 9.89 10.80
N ARG A 132 -3.88 10.34 10.16
CA ARG A 132 -5.19 9.65 10.13
C ARG A 132 -5.86 9.76 8.78
N THR A 133 -6.74 8.82 8.50
CA THR A 133 -7.63 8.88 7.34
C THR A 133 -8.63 10.02 7.47
N GLY A 134 -9.06 10.57 6.33
CA GLY A 134 -9.95 11.73 6.29
C GLY A 134 -9.31 13.07 6.65
N SER A 135 -7.98 13.16 6.81
CA SER A 135 -7.30 14.42 7.20
C SER A 135 -7.09 15.42 6.04
N GLY A 136 -7.59 15.16 4.83
CA GLY A 136 -7.48 16.11 3.71
C GLY A 136 -6.26 15.92 2.77
N LYS A 137 -5.69 14.70 2.70
CA LYS A 137 -4.58 14.37 1.78
C LYS A 137 -4.89 14.75 0.33
N SER A 138 -5.99 14.24 -0.24
CA SER A 138 -6.32 14.45 -1.66
C SER A 138 -6.45 15.94 -2.02
N GLN A 139 -6.96 16.78 -1.11
CA GLN A 139 -7.01 18.24 -1.35
C GLN A 139 -5.62 18.88 -1.37
N THR A 140 -4.76 18.47 -0.45
CA THR A 140 -3.38 18.94 -0.39
C THR A 140 -2.58 18.47 -1.61
N SER A 141 -2.71 17.20 -1.98
CA SER A 141 -2.16 16.60 -3.20
C SER A 141 -2.57 17.40 -4.44
N ARG A 142 -3.87 17.66 -4.63
CA ARG A 142 -4.38 18.46 -5.75
C ARG A 142 -3.85 19.90 -5.77
N LYS A 143 -3.61 20.51 -4.60
CA LYS A 143 -3.02 21.86 -4.52
C LYS A 143 -1.55 21.83 -4.93
N ILE A 144 -0.78 20.85 -4.46
CA ILE A 144 0.63 20.68 -4.83
C ILE A 144 0.77 20.43 -6.33
N VAL A 145 -0.04 19.54 -6.90
CA VAL A 145 0.02 19.29 -8.34
C VAL A 145 -0.29 20.56 -9.13
N GLN A 146 -1.28 21.35 -8.72
CA GLN A 146 -1.56 22.64 -9.37
C GLN A 146 -0.35 23.58 -9.32
N LEU A 147 0.30 23.71 -8.17
CA LEU A 147 1.47 24.59 -8.01
C LEU A 147 2.64 24.16 -8.90
N LEU A 148 2.89 22.85 -9.01
CA LEU A 148 3.93 22.30 -9.89
C LEU A 148 3.58 22.50 -11.37
N HIS A 149 2.32 22.29 -11.73
CA HIS A 149 1.82 22.53 -13.09
C HIS A 149 1.94 24.01 -13.48
N ASP A 150 1.55 24.93 -12.60
CA ASP A 150 1.68 26.39 -12.80
C ASP A 150 3.17 26.80 -12.93
N ALA A 151 4.08 26.02 -12.34
CA ALA A 151 5.53 26.15 -12.50
C ALA A 151 6.08 25.48 -13.79
N GLY A 152 5.21 24.99 -14.67
CA GLY A 152 5.57 24.38 -15.95
C GLY A 152 6.11 22.95 -15.85
N LYS A 153 5.84 22.22 -14.76
CA LYS A 153 6.27 20.82 -14.59
C LYS A 153 5.20 19.84 -15.06
N LYS A 154 5.61 18.77 -15.73
CA LYS A 154 4.76 17.60 -15.98
C LYS A 154 4.70 16.76 -14.72
N VAL A 155 3.51 16.65 -14.13
CA VAL A 155 3.29 15.90 -12.89
C VAL A 155 2.44 14.69 -13.18
N VAL A 156 2.89 13.54 -12.67
CA VAL A 156 2.08 12.32 -12.62
C VAL A 156 1.75 12.06 -11.15
N ALA A 157 0.45 11.91 -10.85
CA ALA A 157 0.01 11.45 -9.55
C ALA A 157 -0.05 9.92 -9.53
N ILE A 158 0.32 9.30 -8.40
CA ILE A 158 0.10 7.88 -8.15
C ILE A 158 -0.79 7.76 -6.91
N ARG A 159 -1.86 6.99 -7.01
CA ARG A 159 -2.85 6.76 -5.96
C ARG A 159 -2.89 5.28 -5.59
N HIS A 160 -3.21 5.01 -4.33
CA HIS A 160 -3.52 3.66 -3.88
C HIS A 160 -4.82 3.16 -4.56
N PRO A 161 -4.87 1.94 -5.11
CA PRO A 161 -6.08 1.40 -5.72
C PRO A 161 -7.11 0.98 -4.66
N MET A 162 -8.32 0.71 -5.12
CA MET A 162 -9.27 -0.17 -4.42
C MET A 162 -9.25 -1.54 -5.10
N PRO A 163 -8.47 -2.52 -4.60
CA PRO A 163 -8.18 -3.75 -5.36
C PRO A 163 -9.29 -4.79 -5.24
N TYR A 164 -10.44 -4.48 -5.86
CA TYR A 164 -11.59 -5.38 -5.98
C TYR A 164 -11.58 -6.06 -7.35
N GLY A 165 -11.91 -7.34 -7.43
CA GLY A 165 -11.99 -8.06 -8.71
C GLY A 165 -10.64 -8.62 -9.18
N ASP A 166 -10.26 -8.28 -10.41
CA ASP A 166 -9.12 -8.88 -11.12
C ASP A 166 -7.83 -8.08 -10.88
N LEU A 167 -7.02 -8.56 -9.94
CA LEU A 167 -5.75 -7.94 -9.57
C LEU A 167 -4.75 -7.89 -10.74
N VAL A 168 -4.80 -8.84 -11.68
CA VAL A 168 -3.89 -8.87 -12.83
C VAL A 168 -4.20 -7.71 -13.77
N LYS A 169 -5.48 -7.45 -14.05
CA LYS A 169 -5.92 -6.27 -14.82
C LYS A 169 -5.65 -4.95 -14.11
N GLN A 170 -5.55 -4.98 -12.79
CA GLN A 170 -5.26 -3.83 -11.94
C GLN A 170 -3.79 -3.70 -11.57
N ALA A 171 -2.88 -4.46 -12.19
CA ALA A 171 -1.46 -4.39 -11.88
C ALA A 171 -0.91 -2.97 -12.11
N VAL A 172 -1.22 -2.39 -13.27
CA VAL A 172 -0.85 -1.03 -13.67
C VAL A 172 -2.00 -0.41 -14.47
N GLN A 173 -2.59 0.66 -13.96
CA GLN A 173 -3.64 1.41 -14.64
C GLN A 173 -3.21 2.88 -14.76
N ARG A 174 -3.43 3.45 -15.94
CA ARG A 174 -3.11 4.83 -16.28
C ARG A 174 -4.38 5.52 -16.71
N PHE A 175 -4.67 6.68 -16.13
CA PHE A 175 -5.84 7.49 -16.42
C PHE A 175 -5.42 8.89 -16.82
N ALA A 176 -5.79 9.29 -18.04
CA ALA A 176 -5.59 10.63 -18.57
C ALA A 176 -6.88 11.25 -19.12
N GLU A 177 -7.88 10.43 -19.40
CA GLU A 177 -9.19 10.85 -19.90
C GLU A 177 -10.31 9.97 -19.31
N TYR A 178 -11.55 10.45 -19.39
CA TYR A 178 -12.72 9.74 -18.82
C TYR A 178 -12.93 8.34 -19.42
N SER A 179 -12.58 8.12 -20.69
CA SER A 179 -12.61 6.79 -21.33
C SER A 179 -11.70 5.77 -20.66
N ASP A 180 -10.62 6.20 -20.00
CA ASP A 180 -9.76 5.30 -19.23
C ASP A 180 -10.50 4.75 -17.99
N LEU A 181 -11.36 5.56 -17.36
CA LEU A 181 -12.16 5.15 -16.20
C LEU A 181 -13.14 4.03 -16.56
N ASP A 182 -13.76 4.13 -17.74
CA ASP A 182 -14.67 3.11 -18.27
C ASP A 182 -13.91 1.85 -18.67
N LYS A 183 -12.79 2.01 -19.39
CA LYS A 183 -11.92 0.91 -19.82
C LYS A 183 -11.41 0.06 -18.65
N HIS A 184 -11.11 0.71 -17.53
CA HIS A 184 -10.61 0.05 -16.33
C HIS A 184 -11.72 -0.34 -15.34
N GLU A 185 -12.99 -0.18 -15.71
CA GLU A 185 -14.16 -0.59 -14.91
C GLU A 185 -14.12 -0.01 -13.48
N THR A 186 -13.65 1.22 -13.36
CA THR A 186 -13.46 1.89 -12.05
C THR A 186 -14.76 2.02 -11.27
N THR A 187 -14.66 1.78 -9.96
CA THR A 187 -15.74 1.98 -8.99
C THR A 187 -16.12 3.45 -8.85
N ILE A 188 -17.25 3.73 -8.18
CA ILE A 188 -17.69 5.11 -7.92
C ILE A 188 -16.67 5.83 -7.04
N GLU A 189 -16.17 5.15 -6.01
CA GLU A 189 -15.19 5.66 -5.06
C GLU A 189 -13.85 5.97 -5.74
N GLU A 190 -13.41 5.12 -6.66
CA GLU A 190 -12.22 5.39 -7.47
C GLU A 190 -12.41 6.61 -8.38
N ARG A 191 -13.57 6.75 -9.01
CA ARG A 191 -13.90 7.91 -9.84
C ARG A 191 -13.88 9.21 -9.04
N GLU A 192 -14.44 9.22 -7.83
CA GLU A 192 -14.39 10.38 -6.94
C GLU A 192 -12.95 10.84 -6.61
N GLU A 193 -12.00 9.90 -6.58
CA GLU A 193 -10.58 10.20 -6.34
C GLU A 193 -9.82 10.56 -7.63
N TYR A 194 -10.16 9.96 -8.78
CA TYR A 194 -9.39 10.08 -10.04
C TYR A 194 -9.88 11.20 -10.96
N GLU A 195 -11.20 11.40 -11.10
CA GLU A 195 -11.80 12.44 -11.97
C GLU A 195 -11.23 13.84 -11.71
N PRO A 196 -11.02 14.29 -10.45
CA PRO A 196 -10.45 15.61 -10.17
C PRO A 196 -9.03 15.84 -10.74
N TYR A 197 -8.28 14.78 -11.05
CA TYR A 197 -6.99 14.89 -11.75
C TYR A 197 -7.20 15.04 -13.26
N ILE A 198 -8.08 14.22 -13.83
CA ILE A 198 -8.43 14.24 -15.26
C ILE A 198 -9.03 15.60 -15.66
N ASP A 199 -9.91 16.17 -14.83
CA ASP A 199 -10.51 17.50 -15.04
C ASP A 199 -9.48 18.63 -15.16
N LYS A 200 -8.29 18.42 -14.59
CA LYS A 200 -7.17 19.36 -14.63
C LYS A 200 -6.17 19.03 -15.74
N GLY A 201 -6.46 18.06 -16.60
CA GLY A 201 -5.56 17.59 -17.65
C GLY A 201 -4.33 16.86 -17.13
N LEU A 202 -4.42 16.26 -15.94
CA LEU A 202 -3.32 15.56 -15.28
C LEU A 202 -3.46 14.05 -15.45
N VAL A 203 -2.32 13.36 -15.45
CA VAL A 203 -2.29 11.90 -15.47
C VAL A 203 -2.23 11.36 -14.05
N ILE A 204 -3.06 10.36 -13.77
CA ILE A 204 -3.02 9.58 -12.54
C ILE A 204 -2.80 8.11 -12.85
N TYR A 205 -1.96 7.46 -12.05
CA TYR A 205 -1.79 6.02 -12.06
C TYR A 205 -2.34 5.40 -10.78
N SER A 206 -2.83 4.18 -10.91
CA SER A 206 -3.28 3.34 -9.79
C SER A 206 -3.04 1.86 -10.11
N GLY A 207 -3.07 1.03 -9.08
CA GLY A 207 -2.92 -0.42 -9.21
C GLY A 207 -2.09 -1.07 -8.12
N VAL A 208 -1.96 -2.40 -8.17
CA VAL A 208 -1.39 -3.20 -7.08
C VAL A 208 0.10 -3.50 -7.21
N ASP A 209 0.71 -3.31 -8.39
CA ASP A 209 2.16 -3.42 -8.56
C ASP A 209 2.80 -2.02 -8.57
N TYR A 210 3.06 -1.49 -7.37
CA TYR A 210 3.63 -0.16 -7.16
C TYR A 210 4.97 0.04 -7.86
N GLU A 211 5.80 -1.00 -8.01
CA GLU A 211 7.05 -0.86 -8.74
C GLU A 211 6.78 -0.68 -10.23
N ALA A 212 5.95 -1.53 -10.82
CA ALA A 212 5.58 -1.41 -12.23
C ALA A 212 4.91 -0.06 -12.55
N ILE A 213 4.01 0.41 -11.67
CA ILE A 213 3.38 1.73 -11.78
C ILE A 213 4.42 2.84 -11.77
N LEU A 214 5.37 2.80 -10.83
CA LEU A 214 6.42 3.81 -10.74
C LEU A 214 7.24 3.86 -12.04
N ARG A 215 7.61 2.70 -12.59
CA ARG A 215 8.38 2.63 -13.85
C ARG A 215 7.62 3.22 -15.05
N GLU A 216 6.29 3.09 -15.09
CA GLU A 216 5.50 3.74 -16.14
C GLU A 216 5.38 5.25 -15.91
N ALA A 217 5.09 5.69 -14.68
CA ALA A 217 5.00 7.12 -14.33
C ALA A 217 6.31 7.88 -14.63
N GLU A 218 7.46 7.24 -14.38
CA GLU A 218 8.80 7.80 -14.65
C GLU A 218 9.05 8.15 -16.13
N LYS A 219 8.31 7.55 -17.07
CA LYS A 219 8.52 7.79 -18.51
C LYS A 219 7.97 9.14 -18.99
N GLU A 220 6.98 9.69 -18.30
CA GLU A 220 6.29 10.92 -18.73
C GLU A 220 6.27 12.05 -17.68
N ALA A 221 6.70 11.78 -16.45
CA ALA A 221 6.79 12.76 -15.38
C ALA A 221 8.13 13.52 -15.35
N ASP A 222 8.05 14.81 -15.04
CA ASP A 222 9.18 15.57 -14.50
C ASP A 222 9.25 15.40 -12.97
N VAL A 223 8.09 15.30 -12.32
CA VAL A 223 7.92 15.12 -10.86
C VAL A 223 6.78 14.14 -10.62
N ILE A 224 6.97 13.21 -9.69
CA ILE A 224 5.92 12.26 -9.27
C ILE A 224 5.33 12.73 -7.95
N LEU A 225 4.01 12.74 -7.86
CA LEU A 225 3.30 12.94 -6.60
C LEU A 225 2.67 11.63 -6.14
N TRP A 226 3.08 11.13 -4.98
CA TRP A 226 2.40 10.03 -4.31
C TRP A 226 1.29 10.59 -3.42
N ASP A 227 0.04 10.31 -3.77
CA ASP A 227 -1.12 10.62 -2.94
C ASP A 227 -1.44 9.39 -2.08
N GLY A 228 -0.97 9.39 -0.83
CA GLY A 228 -0.96 8.21 0.02
C GLY A 228 -2.35 7.66 0.36
N GLY A 229 -2.48 6.33 0.40
CA GLY A 229 -3.69 5.65 0.86
C GLY A 229 -3.84 5.69 2.39
N ASN A 230 -5.07 5.80 2.88
CA ASN A 230 -5.40 5.69 4.31
C ASN A 230 -4.51 6.59 5.20
N ASN A 231 -3.81 6.06 6.20
CA ASN A 231 -2.71 6.74 6.91
C ASN A 231 -1.37 5.98 6.77
N ASP A 232 -1.23 5.18 5.70
CA ASP A 232 0.01 4.47 5.42
C ASP A 232 1.18 5.44 5.21
N PHE A 233 2.39 4.98 5.56
CA PHE A 233 3.59 5.67 5.14
C PHE A 233 3.82 5.47 3.63
N SER A 234 4.66 6.32 3.04
CA SER A 234 4.94 6.30 1.60
C SER A 234 5.49 4.96 1.13
N PHE A 235 4.92 4.39 0.06
CA PHE A 235 5.46 3.16 -0.59
C PHE A 235 6.62 3.46 -1.53
N TYR A 236 6.84 4.74 -1.81
CA TYR A 236 7.99 5.23 -2.54
C TYR A 236 8.88 6.04 -1.62
N GLN A 237 10.19 5.98 -1.85
CA GLN A 237 11.15 6.83 -1.13
C GLN A 237 10.96 8.28 -1.60
N PRO A 238 10.50 9.21 -0.74
CA PRO A 238 10.29 10.59 -1.14
C PRO A 238 11.59 11.40 -1.06
N ASP A 239 11.69 12.41 -1.92
CA ASP A 239 12.62 13.53 -1.77
C ASP A 239 12.03 14.65 -0.89
N LEU A 240 10.70 14.69 -0.77
CA LEU A 240 9.97 15.54 0.16
C LEU A 240 8.72 14.80 0.66
N GLN A 241 8.62 14.61 1.97
CA GLN A 241 7.47 14.01 2.63
C GLN A 241 6.64 15.04 3.39
N ILE A 242 5.41 15.25 2.93
CA ILE A 242 4.42 16.12 3.55
C ILE A 242 3.39 15.25 4.28
N VAL A 243 3.13 15.56 5.54
CA VAL A 243 2.22 14.79 6.38
C VAL A 243 1.13 15.70 6.94
N ILE A 244 -0.13 15.28 6.73
CA ILE A 244 -1.28 16.04 7.23
C ILE A 244 -1.68 15.53 8.62
N ALA A 245 -1.83 16.47 9.56
CA ALA A 245 -2.32 16.22 10.91
C ALA A 245 -3.61 17.02 11.15
N ASP A 246 -4.68 16.34 11.56
CA ASP A 246 -5.99 16.98 11.73
C ASP A 246 -6.10 17.65 13.12
N PRO A 247 -6.24 18.99 13.21
CA PRO A 247 -6.30 19.70 14.47
C PRO A 247 -7.55 19.39 15.30
N HIS A 248 -8.60 18.82 14.69
CA HIS A 248 -9.80 18.39 15.41
C HIS A 248 -9.66 17.02 16.06
N ARG A 249 -8.55 16.30 15.82
CA ARG A 249 -8.29 14.94 16.32
C ARG A 249 -6.95 14.86 17.07
N VAL A 250 -6.74 15.77 18.00
CA VAL A 250 -5.53 15.84 18.85
C VAL A 250 -5.27 14.51 19.55
N GLY A 251 -3.99 14.09 19.56
CA GLY A 251 -3.53 12.82 20.12
C GLY A 251 -3.59 11.66 19.14
N HIS A 252 -4.27 11.81 17.99
CA HIS A 252 -4.27 10.76 16.97
C HIS A 252 -2.91 10.61 16.28
N GLU A 253 -2.11 11.67 16.26
CA GLU A 253 -0.77 11.70 15.71
C GLU A 253 0.24 10.78 16.41
N THR A 254 -0.05 10.36 17.66
CA THR A 254 0.78 9.43 18.44
C THR A 254 0.03 8.18 18.94
N SER A 255 -1.24 7.98 18.55
CA SER A 255 -2.05 6.84 19.02
C SER A 255 -2.50 5.88 17.92
N TYR A 256 -2.23 6.20 16.65
CA TYR A 256 -2.63 5.40 15.50
C TYR A 256 -1.45 4.94 14.65
N HIS A 257 -1.57 3.69 14.18
CA HIS A 257 -0.64 3.02 13.28
C HIS A 257 -1.10 3.10 11.82
N PRO A 258 -0.16 3.23 10.85
CA PRO A 258 1.21 3.69 11.02
C PRO A 258 1.30 5.24 11.03
N GLY A 259 0.24 5.95 11.38
CA GLY A 259 0.20 7.42 11.40
C GLY A 259 1.34 8.08 12.16
N GLU A 260 1.73 7.52 13.31
CA GLU A 260 2.91 8.01 14.06
C GLU A 260 4.23 7.74 13.31
N THR A 261 4.36 6.62 12.60
CA THR A 261 5.50 6.36 11.70
C THR A 261 5.58 7.43 10.62
N THR A 262 4.45 7.74 10.00
CA THR A 262 4.34 8.79 8.99
C THR A 262 4.78 10.14 9.55
N LEU A 263 4.32 10.51 10.75
CA LEU A 263 4.70 11.75 11.42
C LEU A 263 6.22 11.84 11.67
N ASN A 264 6.84 10.77 12.16
CA ASN A 264 8.28 10.72 12.42
C ASN A 264 9.14 10.82 11.14
N LEU A 265 8.57 10.47 9.99
CA LEU A 265 9.23 10.55 8.68
C LEU A 265 9.00 11.90 7.97
N ALA A 266 8.17 12.78 8.51
CA ALA A 266 7.77 14.01 7.83
C ALA A 266 8.92 15.02 7.71
N ASP A 267 9.12 15.57 6.51
CA ASP A 267 9.92 16.79 6.32
C ASP A 267 9.07 18.03 6.66
N VAL A 268 7.77 17.96 6.36
CA VAL A 268 6.80 19.02 6.60
C VAL A 268 5.53 18.42 7.18
N VAL A 269 5.05 19.00 8.30
CA VAL A 269 3.73 18.71 8.85
C VAL A 269 2.79 19.86 8.55
N VAL A 270 1.64 19.56 7.94
CA VAL A 270 0.55 20.51 7.70
C VAL A 270 -0.57 20.21 8.70
N VAL A 271 -0.97 21.24 9.45
CA VAL A 271 -2.04 21.20 10.46
C VAL A 271 -3.22 22.02 9.96
#